data_AF-A0A1M5BBA9-F1
#
_entry.id   AF-A0A1M5BBA9-F1
#
_cell.length_a   1.000
_cell.length_b   1.000
_cell.length_c   1.000
_cell.angle_alpha   90.00
_cell.angle_beta   90.00
_cell.angle_gamma   90.00
#
_symmetry.space_group_name_H-M   'P 1'
#
loop_
_entity.id
_entity.type
_entity.pdbx_description
1 polymer ?
#
loop_
_entity_poly.entity_id
_entity_poly.type
_entity_poly.pdbx_seq_one_letter_code
_entity_poly.pdbx_strand_id
1 'polypeptide(L)'
;MKSILSLIIILTFSNIFAQEIYPNTTKIGKYSYEIYLKGFYNYEIDEYGINYCIRLNGKERIIGSFLTYRTFLKSRMAPIVDENLPPNPLLKFSDREVTGGGKIEIKKSKREIVNTFIKYTKNYESEPDSVKSVYKQTKNGLFNIVLISEYHNGKEKTVFKK
;
A
#
# COMPACT_ATOMS: atom_id res chain seq x y z
N MET A 1 -12.72 37.94 -25.51
CA MET A 1 -12.98 36.55 -25.08
C MET A 1 -11.69 35.72 -25.14
N LYS A 2 -10.79 35.86 -24.17
CA LYS A 2 -9.47 35.17 -24.16
C LYS A 2 -9.07 34.66 -22.76
N SER A 3 -10.02 34.33 -21.89
CA SER A 3 -9.73 34.05 -20.46
C SER A 3 -10.41 32.79 -19.90
N ILE A 4 -10.91 31.88 -20.75
CA ILE A 4 -11.60 30.66 -20.27
C ILE A 4 -10.79 29.39 -20.56
N LEU A 5 -9.81 29.43 -21.47
CA LEU A 5 -9.04 28.23 -21.83
C LEU A 5 -7.95 27.82 -20.82
N SER A 6 -7.54 28.72 -19.93
CA SER A 6 -6.45 28.46 -18.97
C SER A 6 -6.89 27.65 -17.74
N LEU A 7 -8.19 27.46 -17.50
CA LEU A 7 -8.67 26.69 -16.34
C LEU A 7 -8.76 25.17 -16.59
N ILE A 8 -8.71 24.72 -17.84
CA ILE A 8 -8.92 23.30 -18.19
C ILE A 8 -7.61 22.48 -18.08
N ILE A 9 -6.44 23.12 -18.13
CA ILE A 9 -5.14 22.42 -18.18
C ILE A 9 -4.63 21.99 -16.79
N ILE A 10 -5.19 22.53 -15.70
CA ILE A 10 -4.69 22.23 -14.34
C ILE A 10 -5.34 20.95 -13.76
N LEU A 11 -6.39 20.41 -14.37
CA LEU A 11 -7.11 19.22 -13.85
C LEU A 11 -6.65 17.88 -14.43
N THR A 12 -5.77 17.85 -15.43
CA THR A 12 -5.43 16.62 -16.15
C THR A 12 -4.17 15.89 -15.67
N PHE A 13 -3.40 16.45 -14.73
CA PHE A 13 -2.09 15.90 -14.36
C PHE A 13 -2.02 15.11 -13.04
N SER A 14 -3.10 14.94 -12.30
CA SER A 14 -3.05 14.28 -10.98
C SER A 14 -3.29 12.77 -10.96
N ASN A 15 -3.53 12.11 -12.10
CA ASN A 15 -3.92 10.69 -12.15
C ASN A 15 -2.81 9.70 -12.57
N ILE A 16 -1.57 10.14 -12.69
CA ILE A 16 -0.45 9.29 -13.13
C ILE A 16 0.48 9.22 -11.92
N PHE A 17 0.53 8.16 -11.11
CA PHE A 17 1.38 6.99 -11.32
C PHE A 17 1.03 5.80 -10.41
N ALA A 18 -0.17 5.76 -9.84
CA ALA A 18 -0.58 4.63 -9.02
C ALA A 18 -1.44 3.67 -9.84
N GLN A 19 -0.80 2.69 -10.48
CA GLN A 19 -1.52 1.64 -11.23
C GLN A 19 -2.34 0.81 -10.24
N GLU A 20 -3.66 0.98 -10.26
CA GLU A 20 -4.59 0.16 -9.48
C GLU A 20 -4.63 -1.24 -10.07
N ILE A 21 -4.34 -2.25 -9.26
CA ILE A 21 -4.29 -3.64 -9.72
C ILE A 21 -5.43 -4.41 -9.05
N TYR A 22 -6.27 -5.07 -9.87
CA TYR A 22 -7.35 -5.98 -9.46
C TYR A 22 -8.43 -5.38 -8.53
N PRO A 23 -9.28 -4.46 -9.00
CA PRO A 23 -10.45 -4.03 -8.23
C PRO A 23 -11.43 -5.20 -8.03
N ASN A 24 -11.63 -5.60 -6.78
CA ASN A 24 -12.64 -6.58 -6.38
C ASN A 24 -13.71 -5.90 -5.52
N THR A 25 -14.97 -6.07 -5.90
CA THR A 25 -16.09 -5.54 -5.13
C THR A 25 -16.48 -6.50 -4.00
N THR A 26 -16.57 -5.99 -2.77
CA THR A 26 -17.01 -6.78 -1.62
C THR A 26 -18.05 -6.04 -0.78
N LYS A 27 -19.08 -6.77 -0.35
CA LYS A 27 -20.10 -6.23 0.56
C LYS A 27 -19.72 -6.52 2.00
N ILE A 28 -19.65 -5.47 2.83
CA ILE A 28 -19.40 -5.57 4.28
C ILE A 28 -20.48 -4.78 5.01
N GLY A 29 -21.32 -5.47 5.79
CA GLY A 29 -22.54 -4.87 6.34
C GLY A 29 -23.48 -4.44 5.21
N LYS A 30 -23.94 -3.18 5.26
CA LYS A 30 -24.83 -2.61 4.23
C LYS A 30 -24.11 -1.91 3.08
N TYR A 31 -22.78 -1.81 3.13
CA TYR A 31 -21.98 -1.04 2.18
C TYR A 31 -21.25 -1.96 1.20
N SER A 32 -21.11 -1.51 -0.04
CA SER A 32 -20.31 -2.15 -1.08
C SER A 32 -19.00 -1.37 -1.25
N TYR A 33 -17.89 -2.09 -1.24
CA TYR A 33 -16.54 -1.54 -1.29
C TYR A 33 -15.80 -2.05 -2.51
N GLU A 34 -14.91 -1.22 -3.04
CA GLU A 34 -13.84 -1.65 -3.94
C GLU A 34 -12.59 -1.91 -3.12
N ILE A 35 -11.96 -3.06 -3.32
CA ILE A 35 -10.64 -3.37 -2.77
C ILE A 35 -9.70 -3.57 -3.95
N TYR A 36 -8.55 -2.91 -3.92
CA TYR A 36 -7.56 -2.95 -4.99
C TYR A 36 -6.16 -2.80 -4.40
N LEU A 37 -5.17 -3.08 -5.23
CA LEU A 37 -3.76 -2.90 -4.93
C LEU A 37 -3.26 -1.60 -5.52
N LYS A 38 -2.39 -0.90 -4.78
CA LYS A 38 -1.81 0.38 -5.19
C LYS A 38 -0.32 0.43 -4.88
N GLY A 39 0.50 0.70 -5.90
CA GLY A 39 1.95 0.82 -5.74
C GLY A 39 2.38 2.05 -4.93
N PHE A 40 3.50 1.94 -4.22
CA PHE A 40 4.19 3.05 -3.58
C PHE A 40 5.71 2.86 -3.63
N TYR A 41 6.45 3.94 -3.37
CA TYR A 41 7.90 3.91 -3.21
C TYR A 41 8.30 4.71 -1.98
N ASN A 42 9.15 4.12 -1.15
CA ASN A 42 9.72 4.74 0.04
C ASN A 42 11.21 5.07 -0.22
N TYR A 43 11.49 6.36 -0.36
CA TYR A 43 12.82 6.89 -0.64
C TYR A 43 13.81 6.72 0.53
N GLU A 44 13.35 6.71 1.77
CA GLU A 44 14.23 6.68 2.96
C GLU A 44 14.95 5.33 3.10
N ILE A 45 14.30 4.26 2.66
CA ILE A 45 14.82 2.89 2.77
C ILE A 45 14.96 2.20 1.40
N ASP A 46 14.86 2.98 0.31
CA ASP A 46 14.85 2.52 -1.09
C ASP A 46 14.00 1.26 -1.30
N GLU A 47 12.73 1.33 -0.89
CA GLU A 47 11.82 0.19 -0.91
C GLU A 47 10.58 0.48 -1.74
N TYR A 48 10.32 -0.37 -2.72
CA TYR A 48 9.07 -0.37 -3.46
C TYR A 48 8.08 -1.29 -2.76
N GLY A 49 6.80 -0.93 -2.81
CA GLY A 49 5.77 -1.80 -2.29
C GLY A 49 4.43 -1.62 -2.96
N ILE A 50 3.52 -2.50 -2.57
CA ILE A 50 2.14 -2.55 -3.03
C ILE A 50 1.26 -2.59 -1.80
N ASN A 51 0.30 -1.68 -1.71
CA ASN A 51 -0.64 -1.57 -0.61
C ASN A 51 -2.00 -2.16 -0.96
N TYR A 52 -2.68 -2.70 0.04
CA TYR A 52 -4.11 -2.93 0.00
C TYR A 52 -4.86 -1.63 0.27
N CYS A 53 -5.72 -1.23 -0.66
CA CYS A 53 -6.60 -0.08 -0.53
C CYS A 53 -8.06 -0.54 -0.50
N ILE A 54 -8.89 0.19 0.26
CA ILE A 54 -10.34 0.05 0.26
C ILE A 54 -10.98 1.40 -0.07
N ARG A 55 -12.01 1.38 -0.93
CA ARG A 55 -12.73 2.58 -1.35
C ARG A 55 -14.23 2.42 -1.14
N LEU A 56 -14.85 3.48 -0.62
CA LEU A 56 -16.30 3.65 -0.50
C LEU A 56 -16.69 5.03 -1.01
N ASN A 57 -17.54 5.11 -2.03
CA ASN A 57 -18.04 6.37 -2.60
C ASN A 57 -16.90 7.38 -2.89
N GLY A 58 -15.84 6.93 -3.57
CA GLY A 58 -14.67 7.75 -3.90
C GLY A 58 -13.69 8.02 -2.73
N LYS A 59 -14.04 7.66 -1.49
CA LYS A 59 -13.14 7.80 -0.34
C LYS A 59 -12.24 6.57 -0.21
N GLU A 60 -10.96 6.74 -0.54
CA GLU A 60 -9.91 5.73 -0.42
C GLU A 60 -9.31 5.70 1.00
N ARG A 61 -8.90 4.51 1.45
CA ARG A 61 -8.06 4.31 2.63
C ARG A 61 -7.09 3.15 2.41
N ILE A 62 -5.84 3.31 2.83
CA ILE A 62 -4.87 2.21 2.92
C ILE A 62 -5.22 1.34 4.13
N ILE A 63 -5.33 0.03 3.91
CA ILE A 63 -5.67 -0.97 4.93
C ILE A 63 -4.55 -2.00 5.14
N GLY A 64 -3.36 -1.74 4.62
CA GLY A 64 -2.16 -2.56 4.85
C GLY A 64 -1.25 -2.62 3.64
N SER A 65 -0.07 -3.23 3.83
CA SER A 65 0.87 -3.54 2.77
C SER A 65 0.64 -4.99 2.29
N PHE A 66 0.67 -5.22 0.99
CA PHE A 66 0.59 -6.55 0.37
C PHE A 66 1.97 -7.16 0.14
N LEU A 67 2.89 -6.39 -0.45
CA LEU A 67 4.21 -6.88 -0.81
C LEU A 67 5.19 -5.71 -0.81
N THR A 68 6.40 -5.93 -0.30
CA THR A 68 7.51 -4.98 -0.40
C THR A 68 8.74 -5.68 -0.97
N TYR A 69 9.55 -4.92 -1.70
CA TYR A 69 10.76 -5.43 -2.30
C TYR A 69 11.79 -4.32 -2.49
N ARG A 70 13.07 -4.73 -2.53
CA ARG A 70 14.20 -3.87 -2.83
C ARG A 70 14.96 -4.38 -4.02
N THR A 71 15.59 -3.44 -4.72
CA THR A 71 16.51 -3.74 -5.80
C THR A 71 17.89 -4.02 -5.21
N PHE A 72 18.53 -5.13 -5.58
CA PHE A 72 19.90 -5.40 -5.13
C PHE A 72 20.87 -4.31 -5.62
N LEU A 73 21.84 -3.93 -4.79
CA LEU A 73 22.88 -2.93 -5.11
C LEU A 73 23.59 -3.21 -6.44
N LYS A 74 23.81 -4.48 -6.80
CA LYS A 74 24.41 -4.88 -8.09
C LYS A 74 23.63 -4.38 -9.32
N SER A 75 22.31 -4.27 -9.21
CA SER A 75 21.44 -3.75 -10.28
C SER A 75 21.37 -2.22 -10.34
N ARG A 76 21.87 -1.49 -9.33
CA ARG A 76 22.04 -0.02 -9.39
C ARG A 76 23.21 0.41 -10.28
N MET A 77 24.11 -0.52 -10.65
CA MET A 77 25.29 -0.24 -11.47
C MET A 77 25.11 -0.56 -12.96
N ALA A 78 23.92 -0.98 -13.40
CA ALA A 78 23.63 -1.14 -14.83
C ALA A 78 23.33 0.23 -15.46
N PRO A 79 24.05 0.67 -16.50
CA PRO A 79 23.77 1.94 -17.16
C PRO A 79 22.37 1.91 -17.75
N ILE A 80 21.59 2.93 -17.41
CA ILE A 80 20.27 3.16 -18.00
C ILE A 80 20.52 3.72 -19.40
N VAL A 81 20.49 2.87 -20.42
CA VAL A 81 20.65 3.30 -21.82
C VAL A 81 19.26 3.53 -22.41
N ASP A 82 18.70 4.73 -22.20
CA ASP A 82 17.86 5.45 -23.18
C ASP A 82 17.57 6.87 -22.66
N GLU A 83 18.14 7.90 -23.29
CA GLU A 83 17.99 9.31 -22.88
C GLU A 83 16.63 9.90 -23.29
N ASN A 84 15.87 9.22 -24.14
CA ASN A 84 14.67 9.77 -24.78
C ASN A 84 13.33 9.20 -24.25
N LEU A 85 13.36 8.29 -23.27
CA LEU A 85 12.15 7.73 -22.67
C LEU A 85 12.01 8.14 -21.19
N PRO A 86 10.81 8.56 -20.73
CA PRO A 86 10.58 8.70 -19.30
C PRO A 86 10.87 7.35 -18.64
N PRO A 87 11.64 7.32 -17.54
CA PRO A 87 12.12 6.07 -16.96
C PRO A 87 10.93 5.18 -16.62
N ASN A 88 10.80 4.06 -17.31
CA ASN A 88 9.77 3.07 -16.99
C ASN A 88 10.09 2.51 -15.59
N PRO A 89 9.23 2.76 -14.57
CA PRO A 89 9.52 2.38 -13.19
C PRO A 89 9.51 0.85 -12.98
N LEU A 90 9.05 0.08 -13.98
CA LEU A 90 8.87 -1.37 -13.90
C LEU A 90 9.89 -2.18 -14.71
N LEU A 91 10.69 -1.58 -15.62
CA LEU A 91 11.53 -2.32 -16.58
C LEU A 91 13.02 -2.51 -16.20
N LYS A 92 13.50 -2.08 -15.02
CA LYS A 92 14.96 -2.01 -14.78
C LYS A 92 15.63 -3.15 -14.00
N PHE A 93 14.90 -4.11 -13.42
CA PHE A 93 15.51 -4.95 -12.37
C PHE A 93 15.14 -6.43 -12.48
N SER A 94 16.11 -7.27 -12.89
CA SER A 94 16.07 -8.74 -12.81
C SER A 94 16.26 -9.25 -11.38
N ASP A 95 16.87 -8.45 -10.51
CA ASP A 95 17.25 -8.85 -9.15
C ASP A 95 16.44 -8.03 -8.14
N ARG A 96 15.36 -8.61 -7.61
CA ARG A 96 14.57 -8.03 -6.51
C ARG A 96 14.56 -8.98 -5.32
N GLU A 97 14.83 -8.45 -4.14
CA GLU A 97 14.64 -9.16 -2.88
C GLU A 97 13.26 -8.82 -2.33
N VAL A 98 12.43 -9.83 -2.05
CA VAL A 98 11.16 -9.62 -1.33
C VAL A 98 11.48 -9.35 0.13
N THR A 99 11.19 -8.14 0.59
CA THR A 99 11.53 -7.70 1.95
C THR A 99 10.41 -7.94 2.96
N GLY A 100 9.19 -8.16 2.47
CA GLY A 100 8.05 -8.48 3.30
C GLY A 100 6.79 -8.79 2.51
N GLY A 101 5.85 -9.45 3.18
CA GLY A 101 4.58 -9.89 2.61
C GLY A 101 3.44 -9.70 3.59
N GLY A 102 2.29 -9.31 3.06
CA GLY A 102 1.10 -9.06 3.86
C GLY A 102 -0.14 -9.73 3.33
N LYS A 103 -1.10 -9.88 4.24
CA LYS A 103 -2.37 -10.55 4.01
C LYS A 103 -3.47 -9.75 4.70
N ILE A 104 -4.55 -9.52 3.96
CA ILE A 104 -5.79 -9.01 4.52
C ILE A 104 -6.81 -10.13 4.73
N GLU A 105 -7.53 -10.06 5.83
CA GLU A 105 -8.66 -10.92 6.16
C GLU A 105 -9.89 -10.08 6.46
N ILE A 106 -10.97 -10.29 5.71
CA ILE A 106 -12.21 -9.53 5.85
C ILE A 106 -13.20 -10.36 6.67
N LYS A 107 -13.39 -9.98 7.93
CA LYS A 107 -14.33 -10.61 8.85
C LYS A 107 -15.70 -9.94 8.72
N LYS A 108 -16.46 -10.33 7.70
CA LYS A 108 -17.77 -9.72 7.36
C LYS A 108 -18.75 -9.67 8.53
N SER A 109 -18.85 -10.75 9.31
CA SER A 109 -19.74 -10.84 10.49
C SER A 109 -19.38 -9.82 11.58
N LYS A 110 -18.09 -9.55 11.77
CA LYS A 110 -17.58 -8.58 12.75
C LYS A 110 -17.43 -7.17 12.19
N ARG A 111 -17.58 -7.02 10.86
CA ARG A 111 -17.32 -5.79 10.10
C ARG A 111 -15.90 -5.27 10.37
N GLU A 112 -14.95 -6.20 10.36
CA GLU A 112 -13.55 -5.97 10.64
C GLU A 112 -12.68 -6.36 9.43
N ILE A 113 -11.58 -5.64 9.25
CA ILE A 113 -10.50 -6.00 8.34
C ILE A 113 -9.26 -6.19 9.20
N VAL A 114 -8.62 -7.34 9.08
CA VAL A 114 -7.36 -7.64 9.76
C VAL A 114 -6.27 -7.65 8.70
N ASN A 115 -5.27 -6.81 8.86
CA ASN A 115 -4.05 -6.86 8.08
C ASN A 115 -2.96 -7.49 8.94
N THR A 116 -2.21 -8.42 8.36
CA THR A 116 -0.99 -8.96 8.93
C THR A 116 0.12 -8.76 7.90
N PHE A 117 1.21 -8.14 8.30
CA PHE A 117 2.39 -7.94 7.45
C PHE A 117 3.62 -8.52 8.15
N ILE A 118 4.38 -9.34 7.45
CA ILE A 118 5.60 -9.98 7.94
C ILE A 118 6.77 -9.37 7.18
N LYS A 119 7.78 -8.91 7.91
CA LYS A 119 9.08 -8.51 7.35
C LYS A 119 9.98 -9.74 7.27
N TYR A 120 10.48 -10.03 6.08
CA TYR A 120 11.48 -11.08 5.87
C TYR A 120 12.89 -10.51 6.03
N THR A 121 13.07 -9.22 5.74
CA THR A 121 14.33 -8.50 5.92
C THR A 121 14.06 -7.23 6.73
N LYS A 122 14.88 -6.95 7.73
CA LYS A 122 14.80 -5.72 8.53
C LYS A 122 15.88 -4.73 8.13
N ASN A 123 15.54 -3.44 8.14
CA ASN A 123 16.54 -2.37 8.02
C ASN A 123 17.31 -2.15 9.31
N TYR A 124 16.59 -2.27 10.43
CA TYR A 124 17.09 -2.01 11.77
C TYR A 124 16.65 -3.15 12.68
N GLU A 125 17.51 -3.57 13.61
CA GLU A 125 17.18 -4.62 14.58
C GLU A 125 15.96 -4.28 15.44
N SER A 126 15.71 -2.98 15.65
CA SER A 126 14.56 -2.47 16.38
C SER A 126 13.23 -2.59 15.63
N GLU A 127 13.23 -2.96 14.34
CA GLU A 127 11.98 -3.14 13.59
C GLU A 127 11.22 -4.40 14.04
N PRO A 128 9.88 -4.39 14.03
CA PRO A 128 9.08 -5.57 14.29
C PRO A 128 9.25 -6.63 13.19
N ASP A 129 9.22 -7.91 13.56
CA ASP A 129 9.19 -9.02 12.60
C ASP A 129 7.86 -9.06 11.85
N SER A 130 6.79 -8.70 12.54
CA SER A 130 5.47 -8.57 11.91
C SER A 130 4.61 -7.55 12.62
N VAL A 131 3.65 -7.01 11.87
CA VAL A 131 2.67 -6.06 12.34
C VAL A 131 1.29 -6.58 12.02
N LYS A 132 0.41 -6.53 13.00
CA LYS A 132 -1.01 -6.81 12.86
C LYS A 132 -1.80 -5.55 13.11
N SER A 133 -2.65 -5.17 12.16
CA SER A 133 -3.56 -4.04 12.27
C SER A 133 -4.99 -4.51 12.15
N VAL A 134 -5.87 -4.05 13.04
CA VAL A 134 -7.30 -4.33 12.96
C VAL A 134 -8.04 -3.04 12.70
N TYR A 135 -8.87 -3.06 11.66
CA TYR A 135 -9.76 -1.97 11.29
C TYR A 135 -11.20 -2.39 11.54
N LYS A 136 -12.01 -1.48 12.08
CA LYS A 136 -13.43 -1.70 12.33
C LYS A 136 -14.29 -0.70 11.56
N GLN A 137 -15.36 -1.21 10.94
CA GLN A 137 -16.32 -0.39 10.23
C GLN A 137 -17.08 0.51 11.22
N THR A 138 -17.11 1.80 10.93
CA THR A 138 -17.90 2.79 11.65
C THR A 138 -19.32 2.89 11.11
N LYS A 139 -20.21 3.64 11.77
CA LYS A 139 -21.61 3.80 11.36
C LYS A 139 -21.77 4.32 9.94
N ASN A 140 -20.85 5.18 9.47
CA ASN A 140 -20.86 5.75 8.12
C ASN A 140 -20.22 4.84 7.04
N GLY A 141 -19.80 3.63 7.41
CA GLY A 141 -19.17 2.69 6.49
C GLY A 141 -17.65 2.87 6.33
N LEU A 142 -17.02 3.90 6.90
CA LEU A 142 -15.57 4.03 6.85
C LEU A 142 -14.91 3.11 7.89
N PHE A 143 -13.68 2.66 7.61
CA PHE A 143 -12.93 1.76 8.47
C PHE A 143 -11.89 2.50 9.28
N ASN A 144 -11.96 2.47 10.61
CA ASN A 144 -10.95 3.06 11.49
C ASN A 144 -10.08 1.99 12.13
N ILE A 145 -8.80 2.31 12.34
CA ILE A 145 -7.90 1.45 13.10
C ILE A 145 -8.34 1.39 14.56
N VAL A 146 -8.39 0.18 15.11
CA VAL A 146 -8.78 -0.08 16.51
C VAL A 146 -7.72 -0.84 17.28
N LEU A 147 -6.79 -1.50 16.58
CA LEU A 147 -5.67 -2.21 17.18
C LEU A 147 -4.45 -2.16 16.24
N ILE A 148 -3.27 -1.93 16.81
CA ILE A 148 -1.98 -2.25 16.20
C ILE A 148 -1.19 -3.08 17.21
N SER A 149 -0.75 -4.25 16.79
CA SER A 149 0.20 -5.08 17.52
C SER A 149 1.46 -5.29 16.69
N GLU A 150 2.60 -5.11 17.32
CA GLU A 150 3.91 -5.45 16.79
C GLU A 150 4.38 -6.76 17.41
N TYR A 151 5.09 -7.57 16.64
CA TYR A 151 5.69 -8.80 17.13
C TYR A 151 7.20 -8.74 16.96
N HIS A 152 7.92 -8.97 18.05
CA HIS A 152 9.39 -9.06 18.08
C HIS A 152 9.78 -10.42 18.66
N ASN A 153 10.43 -11.26 17.86
CA ASN A 153 10.85 -12.62 18.20
C ASN A 153 9.70 -13.42 18.84
N GLY A 154 8.51 -13.33 18.25
CA GLY A 154 7.28 -13.98 18.73
C GLY A 154 6.60 -13.31 19.93
N LYS A 155 7.18 -12.27 20.52
CA LYS A 155 6.57 -11.51 21.63
C LYS A 155 5.71 -10.38 21.10
N GLU A 156 4.43 -10.37 21.49
CA GLU A 156 3.48 -9.33 21.11
C GLU A 156 3.64 -8.07 21.97
N LYS A 157 3.59 -6.92 21.33
CA LYS A 157 3.46 -5.60 21.95
C LYS A 157 2.30 -4.85 21.30
N THR A 158 1.28 -4.49 22.07
CA THR A 158 0.23 -3.59 21.59
C THR A 158 0.76 -2.16 21.54
N VAL A 159 0.78 -1.57 20.35
CA VAL A 159 1.24 -0.19 20.11
C VAL A 159 0.07 0.78 20.13
N PHE A 160 -1.11 0.32 19.74
CA PHE A 160 -2.32 1.13 19.69
C PHE A 160 -3.54 0.28 20.02
N LYS A 161 -4.44 0.80 20.85
CA LYS A 161 -5.75 0.20 21.13
C LYS A 161 -6.77 1.30 21.41
N LYS A 162 -7.93 1.23 20.74
CA LYS A 162 -9.06 2.15 20.92
C LYS A 162 -10.24 1.46 21.60
#